data_AF-A0A1H4LFU3-F1
#
_entry.id   AF-A0A1H4LFU3-F1
#
_cell.length_a   1.000
_cell.length_b   1.000
_cell.length_c   1.000
_cell.angle_alpha   90.00
_cell.angle_beta   90.00
_cell.angle_gamma   90.00
#
_symmetry.space_group_name_H-M   'P 1'
#
loop_
_entity.id
_entity.type
_entity.pdbx_description
1 polymer ?
#
loop_
_entity_poly.entity_id
_entity_poly.type
_entity_poly.pdbx_seq_one_letter_code
_entity_poly.pdbx_strand_id
1 'polypeptide(L)'
;MDDEADAPFIDPESDYPCCWFCPALRLPRTGFLVADRPSRDWPFDAADGFRYTVDTRTPVCVHPGRVGLDAELTARTYVDPPPPDLGPGGTGAPELRWWRLRRSGRPGLPAPR
;
A
#
# COMPACT_ATOMS: atom_id res chain seq x y z
N MET A 1 -27.31 -7.23 23.72
CA MET A 1 -26.01 -7.76 24.18
C MET A 1 -25.31 -8.08 22.88
N ASP A 2 -24.82 -7.05 22.20
CA ASP A 2 -24.35 -7.13 20.79
C ASP A 2 -23.10 -6.26 20.56
N ASP A 3 -22.58 -5.60 21.61
CA ASP A 3 -21.41 -4.72 21.52
C ASP A 3 -20.15 -5.44 21.02
N GLU A 4 -20.01 -6.73 21.32
CA GLU A 4 -18.83 -7.51 20.94
C GLU A 4 -18.78 -7.82 19.44
N ALA A 5 -19.91 -7.83 18.75
CA ALA A 5 -19.96 -8.05 17.30
C ALA A 5 -19.57 -6.79 16.50
N ASP A 6 -19.75 -5.61 17.10
CA ASP A 6 -19.38 -4.30 16.52
C ASP A 6 -18.00 -3.80 16.98
N ALA A 7 -17.37 -4.49 17.93
CA ALA A 7 -16.04 -4.15 18.41
C ALA A 7 -14.97 -4.27 17.30
N PRO A 8 -13.89 -3.47 17.36
CA PRO A 8 -12.74 -3.65 16.49
C PRO A 8 -12.25 -5.10 16.48
N PHE A 9 -11.87 -5.61 15.31
CA PHE A 9 -11.48 -7.01 15.15
C PHE A 9 -10.22 -7.40 15.94
N ILE A 10 -9.32 -6.44 16.18
CA ILE A 10 -8.10 -6.71 16.94
C ILE A 10 -8.35 -6.72 18.44
N ASP A 11 -7.85 -7.78 19.08
CA ASP A 11 -7.73 -7.88 20.53
C ASP A 11 -6.74 -6.82 21.05
N PRO A 12 -7.15 -5.90 21.95
CA PRO A 12 -6.26 -4.89 22.53
C PRO A 12 -5.08 -5.48 23.31
N GLU A 13 -5.15 -6.74 23.73
CA GLU A 13 -4.06 -7.45 24.43
C GLU A 13 -3.13 -8.21 23.46
N SER A 14 -3.37 -8.12 22.16
CA SER A 14 -2.59 -8.82 21.13
C SER A 14 -1.20 -8.20 20.91
N ASP A 15 -0.16 -9.02 21.00
CA ASP A 15 1.22 -8.66 20.67
C ASP A 15 1.48 -8.48 19.16
N TYR A 16 0.47 -8.61 18.29
CA TYR A 16 0.62 -8.39 16.84
C TYR A 16 0.44 -6.89 16.51
N PRO A 17 1.53 -6.14 16.23
CA PRO A 17 1.40 -4.72 15.94
C PRO A 17 0.75 -4.52 14.57
N CYS A 18 -0.56 -4.27 14.57
CA CYS A 18 -1.24 -3.73 13.40
C CYS A 18 -0.60 -2.38 13.01
N CYS A 19 -0.59 -2.07 11.72
CA CYS A 19 -0.20 -0.73 11.28
C CYS A 19 -1.21 0.29 11.81
N TRP A 20 -0.76 1.52 12.12
CA TRP A 20 -1.61 2.58 12.69
C TRP A 20 -2.91 2.88 11.89
N PHE A 21 -2.89 2.63 10.57
CA PHE A 21 -4.03 2.81 9.68
C PHE A 21 -4.72 1.48 9.31
N CYS A 22 -4.59 0.44 10.14
CA CYS A 22 -5.23 -0.85 9.88
C CYS A 22 -6.75 -0.73 10.10
N PRO A 23 -7.60 -1.19 9.15
CA PRO A 23 -9.05 -1.23 9.35
C PRO A 23 -9.46 -2.04 10.58
N ALA A 24 -8.73 -3.11 10.91
CA ALA A 24 -9.00 -3.97 12.06
C ALA A 24 -8.91 -3.24 13.42
N LEU A 25 -8.20 -2.11 13.50
CA LEU A 25 -8.13 -1.27 14.71
C LEU A 25 -9.40 -0.44 14.93
N ARG A 26 -10.26 -0.30 13.92
CA ARG A 26 -11.42 0.60 13.95
C ARG A 26 -12.73 -0.08 13.59
N LEU A 27 -12.68 -1.24 12.92
CA LEU A 27 -13.84 -1.91 12.35
C LEU A 27 -13.94 -3.35 12.85
N PRO A 28 -15.17 -3.88 12.98
CA PRO A 28 -15.38 -5.29 13.22
C PRO A 28 -14.90 -6.12 12.02
N ARG A 29 -14.78 -7.44 12.22
CA ARG A 29 -14.27 -8.37 11.18
C ARG A 29 -15.00 -8.20 9.85
N THR A 30 -16.32 -8.06 9.89
CA THR A 30 -17.19 -7.94 8.71
C THR A 30 -17.06 -6.59 8.00
N GLY A 31 -16.40 -5.60 8.62
CA GLY A 31 -16.24 -4.25 8.08
C GLY A 31 -15.07 -4.07 7.13
N PHE A 32 -14.23 -5.08 6.92
CA PHE A 32 -13.08 -4.99 6.02
C PHE A 32 -12.73 -6.33 5.36
N LEU A 33 -11.98 -6.25 4.26
CA LEU A 33 -11.42 -7.39 3.55
C LEU A 33 -9.90 -7.45 3.74
N VAL A 34 -9.31 -8.62 3.53
CA VAL A 34 -7.86 -8.81 3.55
C VAL A 34 -7.34 -9.15 2.17
N ALA A 35 -6.32 -8.43 1.72
CA ALA A 35 -5.63 -8.65 0.47
C ALA A 35 -4.20 -9.12 0.69
N ASP A 36 -3.66 -9.91 -0.23
CA ASP A 36 -2.30 -10.43 -0.19
C ASP A 36 -1.21 -9.34 -0.30
N ARG A 37 -1.50 -8.26 -1.06
CA ARG A 37 -0.59 -7.12 -1.27
C ARG A 37 -1.33 -5.85 -1.74
N PRO A 38 -0.67 -4.68 -1.76
CA PRO A 38 -1.22 -3.47 -2.38
C PRO A 38 -1.55 -3.65 -3.88
N SER A 39 -2.66 -3.08 -4.33
CA SER A 39 -3.09 -3.05 -5.73
C SER A 39 -3.67 -1.69 -6.13
N ARG A 40 -3.80 -1.47 -7.44
CA ARG A 40 -4.63 -0.39 -8.00
C ARG A 40 -6.12 -0.68 -7.86
N ASP A 41 -6.51 -1.94 -7.69
CA ASP A 41 -7.89 -2.34 -7.44
C ASP A 41 -8.37 -1.96 -6.03
N TRP A 42 -7.43 -1.59 -5.14
CA TRP A 42 -7.72 -0.99 -3.83
C TRP A 42 -6.77 0.17 -3.50
N PRO A 43 -7.00 1.36 -4.09
CA PRO A 43 -6.14 2.52 -3.88
C PRO A 43 -6.18 3.00 -2.43
N PHE A 44 -5.08 3.63 -2.01
CA PHE A 44 -4.99 4.30 -0.71
C PHE A 44 -5.76 5.61 -0.74
N ASP A 45 -6.56 5.85 0.28
CA ASP A 45 -7.33 7.06 0.52
C ASP A 45 -6.67 7.86 1.65
N ALA A 46 -6.22 9.07 1.33
CA ALA A 46 -5.48 9.91 2.28
C ALA A 46 -6.39 10.58 3.32
N ALA A 47 -7.71 10.58 3.11
CA ALA A 47 -8.66 11.19 4.06
C ALA A 47 -8.71 10.43 5.39
N ASP A 48 -8.61 9.10 5.36
CA ASP A 48 -8.74 8.23 6.54
C ASP A 48 -7.56 7.25 6.73
N GLY A 49 -6.73 7.10 5.71
CA GLY A 49 -5.56 6.22 5.68
C GLY A 49 -5.87 4.78 5.26
N PHE A 50 -7.08 4.47 4.82
CA PHE A 50 -7.46 3.13 4.40
C PHE A 50 -7.22 2.89 2.92
N ARG A 51 -7.26 1.62 2.52
CA ARG A 51 -7.35 1.21 1.12
C ARG A 51 -8.76 0.71 0.87
N TYR A 52 -9.30 0.93 -0.32
CA TYR A 52 -10.70 0.61 -0.58
C TYR A 52 -10.88 -0.12 -1.89
N THR A 53 -11.64 -1.21 -1.92
CA THR A 53 -12.08 -1.81 -3.19
C THR A 53 -12.73 -0.73 -4.08
N VAL A 54 -12.37 -0.71 -5.36
CA VAL A 54 -12.88 0.31 -6.30
C VAL A 54 -14.40 0.24 -6.49
N ASP A 55 -14.99 -0.96 -6.43
CA ASP A 55 -16.41 -1.17 -6.73
C ASP A 55 -17.32 -0.91 -5.53
N THR A 56 -16.98 -1.48 -4.37
CA THR A 56 -17.86 -1.47 -3.18
C THR A 56 -17.44 -0.48 -2.11
N ARG A 57 -16.28 0.19 -2.27
CA ARG A 57 -15.69 1.06 -1.24
C ARG A 57 -15.57 0.35 0.11
N THR A 58 -15.24 -0.93 0.09
CA THR A 58 -14.96 -1.71 1.30
C THR A 58 -13.50 -1.52 1.72
N PRO A 59 -13.21 -1.18 3.00
CA PRO A 59 -11.85 -1.10 3.51
C PRO A 59 -11.06 -2.40 3.33
N VAL A 60 -9.76 -2.27 3.03
CA VAL A 60 -8.87 -3.39 2.74
C VAL A 60 -7.59 -3.30 3.58
N CYS A 61 -7.32 -4.33 4.37
CA CYS A 61 -6.02 -4.58 4.97
C CYS A 61 -5.12 -5.33 3.97
N VAL A 62 -3.87 -4.91 3.80
CA VAL A 62 -2.89 -5.56 2.91
C VAL A 62 -1.84 -6.38 3.67
N HIS A 63 -2.11 -6.68 4.94
CA HIS A 63 -1.19 -7.35 5.83
C HIS A 63 -1.87 -8.55 6.53
N PRO A 64 -2.16 -9.64 5.80
CA PRO A 64 -2.86 -10.82 6.33
C PRO A 64 -2.21 -11.34 7.63
N GLY A 65 -0.89 -11.49 7.63
CA GLY A 65 -0.15 -11.95 8.82
C GLY A 65 -0.20 -11.02 10.03
N ARG A 66 -0.48 -9.71 9.87
CA ARG A 66 -0.63 -8.78 11.00
C ARG A 66 -2.00 -8.84 11.64
N VAL A 67 -3.01 -9.28 10.88
CA VAL A 67 -4.39 -9.43 11.37
C VAL A 67 -4.75 -10.90 11.63
N GLY A 68 -3.84 -11.84 11.38
CA GLY A 68 -4.10 -13.27 11.61
C GLY A 68 -5.19 -13.85 10.70
N LEU A 69 -5.37 -13.28 9.50
CA LEU A 69 -6.39 -13.70 8.53
C LEU A 69 -5.75 -14.09 7.21
N ASP A 70 -6.37 -15.04 6.51
CA ASP A 70 -6.03 -15.33 5.12
C ASP A 70 -6.42 -14.19 4.19
N ALA A 71 -5.72 -14.09 3.06
CA ALA A 71 -6.07 -13.16 2.01
C ALA A 71 -7.35 -13.63 1.28
N GLU A 72 -8.36 -12.78 1.28
CA GLU A 72 -9.62 -12.95 0.53
C GLU A 72 -9.46 -12.42 -0.89
N LEU A 73 -8.57 -11.44 -1.08
CA LEU A 73 -8.30 -10.78 -2.35
C LEU A 73 -6.86 -11.03 -2.78
N THR A 74 -6.69 -11.43 -4.04
CA THR A 74 -5.39 -11.52 -4.70
C THR A 74 -5.22 -10.33 -5.63
N ALA A 75 -4.22 -9.49 -5.38
CA ALA A 75 -3.91 -8.37 -6.25
C ALA A 75 -3.56 -8.87 -7.65
N ARG A 76 -4.05 -8.17 -8.67
CA ARG A 76 -3.67 -8.45 -10.06
C ARG A 76 -2.18 -8.20 -10.26
N THR A 77 -1.49 -9.14 -10.90
CA THR A 77 -0.10 -8.94 -11.31
C THR A 77 -0.09 -7.87 -12.38
N TYR A 78 0.70 -6.82 -12.15
CA TYR A 78 0.89 -5.81 -13.17
C TYR A 78 1.66 -6.42 -14.32
N VAL A 79 1.06 -6.39 -15.50
CA VAL A 79 1.72 -6.74 -16.75
C VAL A 79 2.11 -5.41 -17.38
N ASP A 80 3.42 -5.20 -17.60
CA ASP A 80 3.88 -4.03 -18.33
C ASP A 80 3.18 -3.98 -19.70
N PRO A 81 2.63 -2.81 -20.10
CA PRO A 81 2.19 -2.67 -21.47
C PRO A 81 3.38 -2.96 -22.39
N PRO A 82 3.16 -3.61 -23.55
CA PRO A 82 4.24 -3.78 -24.51
C PRO A 82 4.86 -2.41 -24.79
N PRO A 83 6.20 -2.31 -24.88
CA PRO A 83 6.84 -1.04 -25.19
C PRO A 83 6.22 -0.49 -26.48
N PRO A 84 6.04 0.84 -26.58
CA PRO A 84 5.54 1.44 -27.81
C PRO A 84 6.44 1.01 -28.96
N ASP A 85 5.83 0.70 -30.12
CA ASP A 85 6.59 0.35 -31.31
C ASP A 85 7.50 1.53 -31.67
N LEU A 86 8.79 1.37 -31.38
CA LEU A 86 9.80 2.33 -31.78
C LEU A 86 9.99 2.13 -33.27
N GLY A 87 9.08 2.72 -34.06
CA GLY A 87 9.20 2.73 -35.51
C GLY A 87 10.61 3.18 -35.92
N PRO A 88 11.16 2.66 -37.03
CA PRO A 88 12.50 2.99 -37.49
C PRO A 88 12.55 4.46 -37.95
N GLY A 89 12.71 5.40 -37.02
CA GLY A 89 12.64 6.83 -37.33
C GLY A 89 12.95 7.80 -36.18
N GLY A 90 13.61 7.35 -35.10
CA GLY A 90 13.96 8.20 -33.96
C GLY A 90 15.47 8.29 -33.75
N THR A 91 16.17 9.14 -34.50
CA THR A 91 17.54 9.54 -34.18
C THR A 91 17.50 10.44 -32.94
N GLY A 92 17.67 9.85 -31.75
CA GLY A 92 17.79 10.60 -30.50
C GLY A 92 17.24 9.83 -29.31
N ALA A 93 18.08 8.99 -28.70
CA ALA A 93 17.78 8.42 -27.39
C ALA A 93 17.68 9.54 -26.35
N PRO A 94 16.57 9.70 -25.61
CA PRO A 94 16.60 10.45 -24.37
C PRO A 94 17.23 9.54 -23.30
N GLU A 95 18.56 9.45 -23.31
CA GLU A 95 19.30 8.79 -22.25
C GLU A 95 19.02 9.49 -20.90
N LEU A 96 18.25 8.80 -20.04
CA LEU A 96 18.49 8.61 -18.61
C LEU A 96 19.20 9.75 -17.85
N ARG A 97 18.75 11.00 -18.00
CA ARG A 97 19.36 12.18 -17.36
C ARG A 97 19.03 12.32 -15.87
N TRP A 98 18.06 11.54 -15.37
CA TRP A 98 17.57 11.64 -13.99
C TRP A 98 18.50 11.01 -12.95
N TRP A 99 19.36 10.06 -13.31
CA TRP A 99 20.28 9.41 -12.37
C TRP A 99 21.50 10.26 -12.00
N ARG A 100 21.93 11.22 -12.83
CA ARG A 100 23.13 12.05 -12.56
C ARG A 100 22.89 13.18 -11.56
N LEU A 101 21.65 13.59 -11.33
CA LEU A 101 21.33 14.71 -10.43
C LEU A 101 21.32 14.34 -8.94
N ARG A 102 21.44 13.05 -8.57
CA ARG A 102 21.50 12.60 -7.16
C ARG A 102 22.91 12.54 -6.55
N ARG A 103 23.99 12.73 -7.31
CA ARG A 103 25.38 12.70 -6.79
C ARG A 103 26.00 14.05 -6.48
N SER A 104 25.27 15.15 -6.67
CA SER A 104 25.80 16.50 -6.45
C SER A 104 25.03 17.21 -5.35
N GLY A 105 25.47 17.03 -4.09
CA GLY A 105 25.15 17.98 -3.03
C GLY A 105 25.13 17.41 -1.61
N ARG A 106 26.28 17.41 -0.93
CA ARG A 106 26.49 18.01 0.42
C ARG A 106 27.99 18.36 0.59
N PRO A 107 28.42 19.62 0.51
CA PRO A 107 29.66 20.06 1.16
C PRO A 107 29.46 20.06 2.68
N GLY A 108 30.57 19.85 3.40
CA GLY A 108 30.60 19.33 4.77
C GLY A 108 29.91 20.17 5.85
N LEU A 109 29.49 19.46 6.89
CA LEU A 109 29.21 20.02 8.20
C LEU A 109 30.49 19.86 9.06
N PRO A 110 30.94 20.90 9.79
CA PRO A 110 32.05 20.76 10.72
C PRO A 110 31.63 19.92 11.94
N ALA A 111 32.56 19.12 12.45
CA ALA A 111 32.37 18.29 13.64
C ALA A 111 32.13 19.14 14.91
N PRO A 112 31.31 18.67 15.86
CA PRO A 112 31.22 19.30 17.18
C PRO A 112 32.54 19.08 17.96
N ARG A 113 32.87 20.07 18.79
CA ARG A 113 34.09 20.14 19.61
C ARG A 113 34.03 19.21 20.80
#